data_AF-A0AAX0WPQ4-F1
#
_entry.id   AF-A0AAX0WPQ4-F1
#
_cell.length_a   1.000
_cell.length_b   1.000
_cell.length_c   1.000
_cell.angle_alpha   90.00
_cell.angle_beta   90.00
_cell.angle_gamma   90.00
#
_symmetry.space_group_name_H-M   'P 1'
#
loop_
_entity.id
_entity.type
_entity.pdbx_description
1 polymer ?
#
loop_
_entity_poly.entity_id
_entity_poly.type
_entity_poly.pdbx_seq_one_letter_code
_entity_poly.pdbx_strand_id
1 'polypeptide(L)'
;MQSNLETHISYSAWKEEYIKKLAENNSGRHGYQNNFYANLLIEHFEKAFPDHLSIKVNKQFTTLVNQYSYELRAAYGYEWDKSKTEAANHPKFLEFMDELKKNGFLFKPEIKKFAPLLAQVSRTSRDSFFGKLPEDCLNVLGNFLEPQLSLIDASSKMKDELQKAHAFYNKIRLFSFEESNIAFSQSTGTHVALTTYEPFKTWFAELPLRQGVPLNSKYGMYKVNDTTLAINSGPNTPGIQIQKRGDTFIVCNNLSADNAYNNLMPEVSKQARKSNLITALAELKQSIQAEHKKAQEAELEPKNQEICSIQ
;
A
#
# COMPACT_ATOMS: atom_id res chain seq x y z
N MET A 1 1.44 -31.37 -17.81
CA MET A 1 0.89 -30.68 -16.62
C MET A 1 -0.20 -29.76 -17.12
N GLN A 2 -1.46 -30.08 -16.84
CA GLN A 2 -2.61 -29.25 -17.22
C GLN A 2 -2.53 -27.92 -16.46
N SER A 3 -2.55 -26.82 -17.20
CA SER A 3 -2.77 -25.50 -16.64
C SER A 3 -4.15 -25.48 -15.99
N ASN A 4 -4.19 -25.25 -14.67
CA ASN A 4 -5.42 -24.85 -14.00
C ASN A 4 -5.75 -23.44 -14.51
N LEU A 5 -6.44 -23.34 -15.66
CA LEU A 5 -7.17 -22.14 -16.02
C LEU A 5 -8.22 -21.95 -14.93
N GLU A 6 -7.99 -21.00 -14.02
CA GLU A 6 -9.03 -20.54 -13.11
C GLU A 6 -10.19 -20.01 -13.94
N THR A 7 -11.25 -20.80 -14.05
CA THR A 7 -12.51 -20.38 -14.65
C THR A 7 -13.14 -19.33 -13.74
N HIS A 8 -12.96 -18.06 -14.10
CA HIS A 8 -13.63 -16.96 -13.43
C HIS A 8 -15.10 -16.93 -13.85
N ILE A 9 -15.99 -17.05 -12.87
CA ILE A 9 -17.45 -16.93 -13.07
C ILE A 9 -17.87 -15.57 -12.52
N SER A 10 -18.81 -14.90 -13.18
CA SER A 10 -19.38 -13.65 -12.66
C SER A 10 -20.08 -13.91 -11.33
N TYR A 11 -20.05 -12.93 -10.41
CA TYR A 11 -20.68 -13.08 -9.09
C TYR A 11 -22.17 -13.46 -9.19
N SER A 12 -22.92 -12.89 -10.12
CA SER A 12 -24.35 -13.20 -10.30
C SER A 12 -24.58 -14.67 -10.68
N ALA A 13 -23.83 -15.18 -11.67
CA ALA A 13 -23.96 -16.57 -12.11
C ALA A 13 -23.52 -17.55 -11.00
N TRP A 14 -22.45 -17.21 -10.28
CA TRP A 14 -22.03 -17.97 -9.11
C TRP A 14 -23.10 -17.98 -8.02
N LYS A 15 -23.70 -16.83 -7.69
CA LYS A 15 -24.72 -16.71 -6.64
C LYS A 15 -25.94 -17.55 -6.97
N GLU A 16 -26.43 -17.48 -8.20
CA GLU A 16 -27.57 -18.29 -8.64
C GLU A 16 -27.29 -19.80 -8.48
N GLU A 17 -26.12 -20.26 -8.92
CA GLU A 17 -25.72 -21.66 -8.77
C GLU A 17 -25.52 -22.05 -7.30
N TYR A 18 -24.92 -21.17 -6.51
CA TYR A 18 -24.63 -21.39 -5.09
C TYR A 18 -25.91 -21.47 -4.26
N ILE A 19 -26.86 -20.54 -4.45
CA ILE A 19 -28.17 -20.55 -3.78
C ILE A 19 -28.97 -21.78 -4.20
N LYS A 20 -28.94 -22.16 -5.50
CA LYS A 20 -29.58 -23.39 -5.97
C LYS A 20 -29.03 -24.62 -5.25
N LYS A 21 -27.71 -24.77 -5.13
CA LYS A 21 -27.07 -25.85 -4.37
C LYS A 21 -27.45 -25.86 -2.89
N LEU A 22 -27.59 -24.69 -2.27
CA LEU A 22 -28.04 -24.58 -0.88
C LEU A 22 -29.50 -25.03 -0.72
N ALA A 23 -30.36 -24.71 -1.69
CA ALA A 23 -31.77 -25.11 -1.68
C ALA A 23 -31.94 -26.62 -1.90
N GLU A 24 -31.15 -27.21 -2.81
CA GLU A 24 -31.16 -28.66 -3.06
C GLU A 24 -30.67 -29.47 -1.85
N ASN A 25 -29.72 -28.93 -1.08
CA ASN A 25 -29.21 -29.55 0.15
C ASN A 25 -29.99 -29.13 1.42
N ASN A 26 -31.16 -28.53 1.27
CA ASN A 26 -31.98 -28.01 2.37
C ASN A 26 -32.82 -29.09 3.06
N SER A 27 -32.21 -30.25 3.34
CA SER A 27 -32.87 -31.35 4.04
C SER A 27 -32.32 -31.53 5.44
N GLY A 28 -33.21 -31.71 6.42
CA GLY A 28 -32.84 -31.91 7.82
C GLY A 28 -32.33 -30.64 8.51
N ARG A 29 -32.10 -30.76 9.82
CA ARG A 29 -31.81 -29.62 10.72
C ARG A 29 -30.57 -28.83 10.32
N HIS A 30 -29.49 -29.53 9.98
CA HIS A 30 -28.22 -28.90 9.59
C HIS A 30 -28.25 -28.31 8.17
N GLY A 31 -29.01 -28.91 7.25
CA GLY A 31 -29.22 -28.36 5.91
C GLY A 31 -29.93 -27.01 5.96
N TYR A 32 -30.99 -26.91 6.77
CA TYR A 32 -31.75 -25.68 6.98
C TYR A 32 -30.92 -24.55 7.59
N GLN A 33 -30.11 -24.85 8.62
CA GLN A 33 -29.21 -23.86 9.21
C GLN A 33 -28.14 -23.39 8.23
N ASN A 34 -27.53 -24.30 7.47
CA ASN A 34 -26.50 -23.95 6.50
C ASN A 34 -27.05 -23.03 5.40
N ASN A 35 -28.23 -23.36 4.89
CA ASN A 35 -28.92 -22.54 3.90
C ASN A 35 -29.20 -21.13 4.45
N PHE A 36 -29.75 -21.05 5.67
CA PHE A 36 -30.09 -19.77 6.30
C PHE A 36 -28.87 -18.88 6.51
N TYR A 37 -27.81 -19.37 7.17
CA TYR A 37 -26.65 -18.53 7.48
C TYR A 37 -25.82 -18.16 6.25
N ALA A 38 -25.82 -18.99 5.21
CA ALA A 38 -25.18 -18.64 3.95
C ALA A 38 -25.93 -17.55 3.18
N ASN A 39 -27.27 -17.62 3.13
CA ASN A 39 -28.08 -16.54 2.56
C ASN A 39 -27.93 -15.25 3.37
N LEU A 40 -27.97 -15.34 4.70
CA LEU A 40 -27.78 -14.20 5.60
C LEU A 40 -26.42 -13.51 5.39
N LEU A 41 -25.34 -14.29 5.25
CA LEU A 41 -24.00 -13.77 4.96
C LEU A 41 -23.99 -13.02 3.62
N ILE A 42 -24.56 -13.62 2.57
CA ILE A 42 -24.61 -13.03 1.22
C ILE A 42 -25.44 -11.75 1.21
N GLU A 43 -26.62 -11.74 1.83
CA GLU A 43 -27.49 -10.56 1.88
C GLU A 43 -26.82 -9.37 2.58
N HIS A 44 -26.19 -9.62 3.74
CA HIS A 44 -25.46 -8.56 4.43
C HIS A 44 -24.22 -8.11 3.66
N PHE A 45 -23.53 -9.04 3.00
CA PHE A 45 -22.40 -8.74 2.13
C PHE A 45 -22.81 -7.81 0.98
N GLU A 46 -23.88 -8.13 0.26
CA GLU A 46 -24.37 -7.33 -0.86
C GLU A 46 -24.86 -5.95 -0.41
N LYS A 47 -25.49 -5.88 0.77
CA LYS A 47 -25.93 -4.62 1.36
C LYS A 47 -24.75 -3.74 1.79
N ALA A 48 -23.71 -4.34 2.36
CA ALA A 48 -22.48 -3.64 2.76
C ALA A 48 -21.60 -3.28 1.55
N PHE A 49 -21.70 -4.03 0.46
CA PHE A 49 -20.91 -3.84 -0.76
C PHE A 49 -21.79 -3.89 -2.02
N PRO A 50 -22.42 -2.76 -2.39
CA PRO A 50 -23.32 -2.69 -3.55
C PRO A 50 -22.66 -3.02 -4.90
N ASP A 51 -21.34 -2.87 -5.01
CA ASP A 51 -20.58 -3.14 -6.24
C ASP A 51 -20.16 -4.62 -6.40
N HIS A 52 -20.76 -5.54 -5.63
CA HIS A 52 -20.44 -6.97 -5.59
C HIS A 52 -20.49 -7.66 -6.97
N LEU A 53 -21.27 -7.13 -7.91
CA LEU A 53 -21.36 -7.64 -9.29
C LEU A 53 -20.00 -7.63 -10.04
N SER A 54 -19.04 -6.83 -9.58
CA SER A 54 -17.71 -6.72 -10.18
C SER A 54 -16.70 -7.76 -9.67
N ILE A 55 -17.12 -8.64 -8.75
CA ILE A 55 -16.23 -9.64 -8.15
C ILE A 55 -16.00 -10.79 -9.12
N LYS A 56 -14.73 -11.09 -9.41
CA LYS A 56 -14.31 -12.31 -10.09
C LYS A 56 -14.32 -13.46 -9.09
N VAL A 57 -15.37 -14.26 -9.12
CA VAL A 57 -15.50 -15.39 -8.20
C VAL A 57 -14.58 -16.51 -8.65
N ASN A 58 -13.79 -17.02 -7.70
CA ASN A 58 -12.94 -18.20 -7.84
C ASN A 58 -13.16 -19.15 -6.65
N LYS A 59 -12.46 -20.28 -6.63
CA LYS A 59 -12.58 -21.28 -5.57
C LYS A 59 -12.31 -20.71 -4.17
N GLN A 60 -11.39 -19.75 -4.06
CA GLN A 60 -11.05 -19.12 -2.79
C GLN A 60 -12.21 -18.27 -2.25
N PHE A 61 -12.87 -17.49 -3.12
CA PHE A 61 -14.07 -16.74 -2.73
C PHE A 61 -15.16 -17.66 -2.18
N THR A 62 -15.47 -18.75 -2.91
CA THR A 62 -16.47 -19.73 -2.45
C THR A 62 -16.07 -20.39 -1.13
N THR A 63 -14.78 -20.65 -0.93
CA THR A 63 -14.25 -21.23 0.32
C THR A 63 -14.47 -20.28 1.50
N LEU A 64 -14.18 -18.98 1.32
CA LEU A 64 -14.42 -17.97 2.34
C LEU A 64 -15.91 -17.84 2.68
N VAL A 65 -16.78 -17.80 1.67
CA VAL A 65 -18.25 -17.77 1.90
C VAL A 65 -18.68 -18.98 2.72
N ASN A 66 -18.24 -20.19 2.36
CA ASN A 66 -18.60 -21.41 3.10
C ASN A 66 -18.09 -21.38 4.55
N GLN A 67 -16.83 -20.98 4.75
CA GLN A 67 -16.22 -20.89 6.07
C GLN A 67 -16.98 -19.92 6.97
N TYR A 68 -17.19 -18.69 6.50
CA TYR A 68 -17.80 -17.66 7.33
C TYR A 68 -19.31 -17.84 7.50
N SER A 69 -19.99 -18.53 6.58
CA SER A 69 -21.36 -19.01 6.79
C SER A 69 -21.42 -20.02 7.94
N TYR A 70 -20.47 -20.95 7.99
CA TYR A 70 -20.35 -21.91 9.09
C TYR A 70 -20.01 -21.22 10.42
N GLU A 71 -19.10 -20.25 10.42
CA GLU A 71 -18.72 -19.52 11.63
C GLU A 71 -19.88 -18.68 12.20
N LEU A 72 -20.68 -18.03 11.35
CA LEU A 72 -21.91 -17.36 11.78
C LEU A 72 -22.93 -18.35 12.37
N ARG A 73 -23.10 -19.52 11.73
CA ARG A 73 -23.94 -20.59 12.26
C ARG A 73 -23.47 -21.06 13.63
N ALA A 74 -22.16 -21.24 13.82
CA ALA A 74 -21.60 -21.66 15.09
C ALA A 74 -21.79 -20.61 16.19
N ALA A 75 -21.73 -19.32 15.85
CA ALA A 75 -21.92 -18.21 16.78
C ALA A 75 -23.38 -18.07 17.25
N TYR A 76 -24.35 -18.17 16.34
CA TYR A 76 -25.76 -17.92 16.67
C TYR A 76 -26.59 -19.18 16.90
N GLY A 77 -26.20 -20.34 16.36
CA GLY A 77 -26.90 -21.61 16.55
C GLY A 77 -28.36 -21.60 16.09
N TYR A 78 -29.28 -21.44 17.05
CA TYR A 78 -30.73 -21.34 16.82
C TYR A 78 -31.29 -19.94 17.16
N GLU A 79 -30.45 -18.91 17.26
CA GLU A 79 -30.86 -17.53 17.50
C GLU A 79 -31.13 -16.81 16.15
N TRP A 80 -32.11 -17.31 15.39
CA TRP A 80 -32.41 -16.86 14.01
C TRP A 80 -32.74 -15.38 13.94
N ASP A 81 -33.69 -14.92 14.75
CA ASP A 81 -34.18 -13.54 14.70
C ASP A 81 -33.10 -12.54 15.13
N LYS A 82 -32.32 -12.90 16.15
CA LYS A 82 -31.17 -12.12 16.61
C LYS A 82 -30.09 -12.03 15.53
N SER A 83 -29.81 -13.14 14.84
CA SER A 83 -28.82 -13.14 13.77
C SER A 83 -29.22 -12.22 12.61
N LYS A 84 -30.50 -12.11 12.26
CA LYS A 84 -30.97 -11.18 11.21
C LYS A 84 -30.70 -9.72 11.54
N THR A 85 -30.75 -9.35 12.82
CA THR A 85 -30.57 -7.97 13.26
C THR A 85 -29.11 -7.62 13.52
N GLU A 86 -28.31 -8.58 14.00
CA GLU A 86 -26.97 -8.32 14.51
C GLU A 86 -25.85 -8.77 13.57
N ALA A 87 -26.10 -9.70 12.63
CA ALA A 87 -25.04 -10.33 11.84
C ALA A 87 -24.17 -9.34 11.07
N ALA A 88 -24.74 -8.24 10.56
CA ALA A 88 -23.98 -7.18 9.88
C ALA A 88 -22.86 -6.55 10.71
N ASN A 89 -22.97 -6.57 12.03
CA ASN A 89 -21.98 -6.02 12.97
C ASN A 89 -21.27 -7.11 13.78
N HIS A 90 -21.58 -8.38 13.52
CA HIS A 90 -20.98 -9.50 14.25
C HIS A 90 -19.48 -9.63 13.88
N PRO A 91 -18.58 -9.93 14.83
CA PRO A 91 -17.14 -10.04 14.55
C PRO A 91 -16.81 -10.96 13.38
N LYS A 92 -17.53 -12.08 13.24
CA LYS A 92 -17.33 -13.02 12.11
C LYS A 92 -17.72 -12.46 10.74
N PHE A 93 -18.71 -11.58 10.68
CA PHE A 93 -19.02 -10.89 9.43
C PHE A 93 -17.96 -9.84 9.08
N LEU A 94 -17.45 -9.12 10.08
CA LEU A 94 -16.37 -8.15 9.88
C LEU A 94 -15.06 -8.83 9.44
N GLU A 95 -14.72 -9.95 10.07
CA GLU A 95 -13.58 -10.81 9.66
C GLU A 95 -13.73 -11.30 8.22
N PHE A 96 -14.94 -11.71 7.81
CA PHE A 96 -15.21 -12.09 6.41
C PHE A 96 -14.92 -10.94 5.45
N MET A 97 -15.38 -9.72 5.75
CA MET A 97 -15.12 -8.53 4.93
C MET A 97 -13.63 -8.21 4.84
N ASP A 98 -12.90 -8.34 5.95
CA ASP A 98 -11.45 -8.12 5.99
C ASP A 98 -10.69 -9.18 5.20
N GLU A 99 -11.07 -10.45 5.29
CA GLU A 99 -10.46 -11.51 4.46
C GLU A 99 -10.79 -11.31 2.98
N LEU A 100 -12.00 -10.89 2.61
CA LEU A 100 -12.30 -10.53 1.21
C LEU A 100 -11.43 -9.38 0.71
N LYS A 101 -11.18 -8.36 1.55
CA LYS A 101 -10.31 -7.22 1.23
C LYS A 101 -8.84 -7.64 1.12
N LYS A 102 -8.34 -8.44 2.06
CA LYS A 102 -6.97 -8.97 2.09
C LYS A 102 -6.66 -9.83 0.88
N ASN A 103 -7.62 -10.67 0.47
CA ASN A 103 -7.52 -11.49 -0.74
C ASN A 103 -7.88 -10.70 -2.01
N GLY A 104 -8.16 -9.40 -1.89
CA GLY A 104 -8.29 -8.48 -3.01
C GLY A 104 -9.57 -8.63 -3.81
N PHE A 105 -10.61 -9.25 -3.25
CA PHE A 105 -11.96 -9.29 -3.83
C PHE A 105 -12.67 -7.94 -3.71
N LEU A 106 -12.33 -7.15 -2.68
CA LEU A 106 -12.88 -5.81 -2.46
C LEU A 106 -11.88 -4.75 -2.89
N PHE A 107 -12.31 -3.82 -3.75
CA PHE A 107 -11.50 -2.68 -4.17
C PHE A 107 -11.30 -1.70 -3.01
N LYS A 108 -10.08 -1.14 -2.89
CA LYS A 108 -9.82 -0.02 -1.98
C LYS A 108 -10.62 1.22 -2.43
N PRO A 109 -11.21 2.02 -1.52
CA PRO A 109 -12.00 3.21 -1.87
C PRO A 109 -11.26 4.20 -2.78
N GLU A 110 -9.95 4.30 -2.65
CA GLU A 110 -9.10 5.18 -3.44
C GLU A 110 -9.06 4.75 -4.91
N ILE A 111 -9.07 3.44 -5.19
CA ILE A 111 -9.11 2.90 -6.56
C ILE A 111 -10.43 3.29 -7.23
N LYS A 112 -11.55 3.28 -6.49
CA LYS A 112 -12.87 3.69 -7.01
C LYS A 112 -12.90 5.17 -7.45
N LYS A 113 -12.09 6.04 -6.83
CA LYS A 113 -12.01 7.45 -7.19
C LYS A 113 -11.34 7.68 -8.55
N PHE A 114 -10.40 6.83 -8.92
CA PHE A 114 -9.56 7.04 -10.10
C PHE A 114 -9.90 6.08 -11.26
N ALA A 115 -10.51 4.92 -10.99
CA ALA A 115 -10.90 3.95 -12.03
C ALA A 115 -11.82 4.54 -13.13
N PRO A 116 -12.80 5.42 -12.82
CA PRO A 116 -13.60 6.09 -13.86
C PRO A 116 -12.76 6.96 -14.79
N LEU A 117 -11.69 7.61 -14.31
CA LEU A 117 -10.81 8.44 -15.15
C LEU A 117 -10.01 7.62 -16.17
N LEU A 118 -9.88 6.32 -15.93
CA LEU A 118 -9.25 5.34 -16.81
C LEU A 118 -10.26 4.62 -17.71
N ALA A 119 -11.55 4.66 -17.37
CA ALA A 119 -12.61 4.05 -18.16
C ALA A 119 -12.99 4.93 -19.35
N GLN A 120 -13.00 4.34 -20.54
CA GLN A 120 -13.32 5.03 -21.79
C GLN A 120 -14.72 5.68 -21.75
N VAL A 121 -15.70 4.97 -21.20
CA VAL A 121 -17.10 5.43 -21.08
C VAL A 121 -17.22 6.74 -20.31
N SER A 122 -16.36 6.98 -19.33
CA SER A 122 -16.36 8.23 -18.55
C SER A 122 -15.65 9.38 -19.27
N ARG A 123 -14.79 9.09 -20.27
CA ARG A 123 -14.14 10.10 -21.12
C ARG A 123 -14.99 10.53 -22.31
N THR A 124 -16.00 9.73 -22.69
CA THR A 124 -16.90 9.95 -23.83
C THR A 124 -18.35 10.21 -23.43
N SER A 125 -18.69 10.27 -22.13
CA SER A 125 -20.03 10.62 -21.67
C SER A 125 -20.39 12.07 -22.01
N ARG A 126 -21.68 12.39 -22.10
CA ARG A 126 -22.19 13.71 -22.56
C ARG A 126 -21.58 14.93 -21.83
N ASP A 127 -21.24 14.78 -20.56
CA ASP A 127 -20.68 15.83 -19.71
C ASP A 127 -19.14 15.77 -19.58
N SER A 128 -18.49 14.86 -20.30
CA SER A 128 -17.03 14.64 -20.25
C SER A 128 -16.25 15.52 -21.24
N PHE A 129 -14.92 15.40 -21.19
CA PHE A 129 -14.01 16.15 -22.07
C PHE A 129 -14.31 15.97 -23.56
N PHE A 130 -14.71 14.76 -23.99
CA PHE A 130 -15.11 14.50 -25.38
C PHE A 130 -16.63 14.61 -25.61
N GLY A 131 -17.44 14.70 -24.55
CA GLY A 131 -18.91 14.65 -24.60
C GLY A 131 -19.62 15.74 -25.41
N LYS A 132 -18.90 16.81 -25.77
CA LYS A 132 -19.40 17.89 -26.63
C LYS A 132 -19.22 17.64 -28.13
N LEU A 133 -18.55 16.55 -28.51
CA LEU A 133 -18.38 16.16 -29.90
C LEU A 133 -19.60 15.40 -30.43
N PRO A 134 -19.88 15.44 -31.75
CA PRO A 134 -20.92 14.62 -32.36
C PRO A 134 -20.72 13.13 -32.05
N GLU A 135 -21.80 12.40 -31.83
CA GLU A 135 -21.81 10.99 -31.41
C GLU A 135 -21.05 10.09 -32.41
N ASP A 136 -21.14 10.42 -33.70
CA ASP A 136 -20.43 9.79 -34.80
C ASP A 136 -18.90 9.94 -34.67
N CYS A 137 -18.42 11.09 -34.19
CA CYS A 137 -17.00 11.34 -33.92
C CYS A 137 -16.54 10.67 -32.61
N LEU A 138 -17.41 10.58 -31.61
CA LEU A 138 -17.13 9.91 -30.33
C LEU A 138 -16.87 8.41 -30.50
N ASN A 139 -17.67 7.74 -31.34
CA ASN A 139 -17.50 6.31 -31.63
C ASN A 139 -16.20 6.02 -32.38
N VAL A 140 -15.84 6.89 -33.33
CA VAL A 140 -14.59 6.78 -34.09
C VAL A 140 -13.38 7.03 -33.16
N LEU A 141 -13.39 8.10 -32.37
CA LEU A 141 -12.31 8.41 -31.41
C LEU A 141 -12.19 7.34 -30.33
N GLY A 142 -13.31 6.80 -29.86
CA GLY A 142 -13.33 5.70 -28.89
C GLY A 142 -12.56 4.47 -29.36
N ASN A 143 -12.55 4.16 -30.66
CA ASN A 143 -11.82 3.01 -31.18
C ASN A 143 -10.29 3.20 -31.19
N PHE A 144 -9.79 4.44 -31.18
CA PHE A 144 -8.36 4.76 -31.18
C PHE A 144 -7.78 5.05 -29.79
N LEU A 145 -8.63 5.20 -28.77
CA LEU A 145 -8.20 5.51 -27.41
C LEU A 145 -7.91 4.23 -26.64
N GLU A 146 -6.65 3.78 -26.68
CA GLU A 146 -6.20 2.72 -25.79
C GLU A 146 -6.05 3.21 -24.34
N PRO A 147 -6.39 2.38 -23.34
CA PRO A 147 -6.98 1.04 -23.46
C PRO A 147 -8.53 1.08 -23.43
N GLN A 148 -9.18 0.22 -24.22
CA GLN A 148 -10.63 -0.01 -24.25
C GLN A 148 -11.12 -0.75 -22.99
N LEU A 149 -10.95 -0.14 -21.82
CA LEU A 149 -11.25 -0.80 -20.55
C LEU A 149 -12.68 -0.51 -20.11
N SER A 150 -13.42 -1.58 -19.82
CA SER A 150 -14.59 -1.51 -18.96
C SER A 150 -14.18 -0.98 -17.57
N LEU A 151 -15.14 -0.51 -16.76
CA LEU A 151 -14.85 -0.09 -15.38
C LEU A 151 -14.16 -1.19 -14.55
N ILE A 152 -14.50 -2.45 -14.81
CA ILE A 152 -13.92 -3.62 -14.13
C ILE A 152 -12.46 -3.80 -14.54
N ASP A 153 -12.16 -3.72 -15.84
CA ASP A 153 -10.80 -3.88 -16.35
C ASP A 153 -9.91 -2.69 -15.98
N ALA A 154 -10.48 -1.47 -15.95
CA ALA A 154 -9.81 -0.28 -15.47
C ALA A 154 -9.43 -0.39 -13.99
N SER A 155 -10.36 -0.89 -13.16
CA SER A 155 -10.11 -1.13 -11.74
C SER A 155 -9.06 -2.22 -11.50
N SER A 156 -9.12 -3.33 -12.25
CA SER A 156 -8.12 -4.40 -12.19
C SER A 156 -6.74 -3.89 -12.61
N LYS A 157 -6.65 -3.20 -13.75
CA LYS A 157 -5.39 -2.61 -14.22
C LYS A 157 -4.82 -1.61 -13.22
N MET A 158 -5.67 -0.78 -12.61
CA MET A 158 -5.23 0.17 -11.59
C MET A 158 -4.74 -0.51 -10.30
N LYS A 159 -5.38 -1.61 -9.89
CA LYS A 159 -4.90 -2.45 -8.78
C LYS A 159 -3.54 -3.05 -9.10
N ASP A 160 -3.35 -3.57 -10.31
CA ASP A 160 -2.08 -4.14 -10.75
C ASP A 160 -0.98 -3.07 -10.80
N GLU A 161 -1.28 -1.89 -11.35
CA GLU A 161 -0.33 -0.76 -11.36
C GLU A 161 -0.02 -0.24 -9.96
N LEU A 162 -1.00 -0.19 -9.05
CA LEU A 162 -0.75 0.14 -7.64
C LEU A 162 0.10 -0.90 -6.95
N GLN A 163 -0.10 -2.19 -7.25
CA GLN A 163 0.71 -3.27 -6.71
C GLN A 163 2.13 -3.23 -7.26
N LYS A 164 2.30 -2.96 -8.57
CA LYS A 164 3.61 -2.71 -9.19
C LYS A 164 4.28 -1.49 -8.55
N ALA A 165 3.55 -0.39 -8.35
CA ALA A 165 4.05 0.81 -7.69
C ALA A 165 4.41 0.54 -6.23
N HIS A 166 3.65 -0.26 -5.48
CA HIS A 166 3.98 -0.67 -4.11
C HIS A 166 5.19 -1.60 -4.07
N ALA A 167 5.28 -2.57 -4.97
CA ALA A 167 6.42 -3.48 -5.08
C ALA A 167 7.69 -2.71 -5.47
N PHE A 168 7.58 -1.78 -6.41
CA PHE A 168 8.65 -0.86 -6.78
C PHE A 168 9.02 0.06 -5.60
N TYR A 169 8.03 0.67 -4.95
CA TYR A 169 8.24 1.52 -3.77
C TYR A 169 8.96 0.75 -2.67
N ASN A 170 8.62 -0.51 -2.41
CA ASN A 170 9.31 -1.35 -1.44
C ASN A 170 10.76 -1.67 -1.85
N LYS A 171 11.06 -1.76 -3.16
CA LYS A 171 12.43 -1.93 -3.66
C LYS A 171 13.28 -0.67 -3.52
N ILE A 172 12.68 0.52 -3.52
CA ILE A 172 13.39 1.81 -3.37
C ILE A 172 13.24 2.43 -1.98
N ARG A 173 12.43 1.84 -1.10
CA ARG A 173 12.20 2.34 0.25
C ARG A 173 13.46 2.07 1.06
N LEU A 174 14.02 3.13 1.61
CA LEU A 174 15.27 3.07 2.36
C LEU A 174 14.98 2.79 3.84
N PHE A 175 14.17 3.65 4.45
CA PHE A 175 13.77 3.51 5.85
C PHE A 175 12.41 4.16 6.12
N SER A 176 11.87 3.89 7.29
CA SER A 176 10.74 4.60 7.90
C SER A 176 10.84 4.63 9.41
N PHE A 177 10.09 5.54 10.03
CA PHE A 177 9.97 5.67 11.48
C PHE A 177 8.59 6.24 11.80
N GLU A 178 8.13 6.02 13.04
CA GLU A 178 6.90 6.61 13.54
C GLU A 178 7.24 7.84 14.40
N GLU A 179 6.65 8.99 14.08
CA GLU A 179 6.91 10.23 14.81
C GLU A 179 6.45 10.17 16.28
N SER A 180 5.47 9.33 16.59
CA SER A 180 5.01 9.04 17.96
C SER A 180 6.07 8.35 18.81
N ASN A 181 7.02 7.64 18.17
CA ASN A 181 8.07 6.87 18.85
C ASN A 181 9.35 7.68 19.06
N ILE A 182 9.35 8.97 18.68
CA ILE A 182 10.47 9.86 18.97
C ILE A 182 10.51 10.12 20.48
N ALA A 183 11.55 9.63 21.14
CA ALA A 183 11.74 9.73 22.58
C ALA A 183 12.97 10.59 22.92
N PHE A 184 13.06 11.03 24.17
CA PHE A 184 14.26 11.67 24.71
C PHE A 184 14.81 10.85 25.87
N SER A 185 16.12 10.63 25.89
CA SER A 185 16.84 10.04 27.03
C SER A 185 18.08 10.86 27.34
N GLN A 186 18.52 10.88 28.60
CA GLN A 186 19.73 11.61 29.00
C GLN A 186 21.01 11.01 28.38
N SER A 187 21.02 9.71 28.07
CA SER A 187 22.19 9.03 27.52
C SER A 187 22.31 9.11 26.00
N THR A 188 21.18 9.10 25.28
CA THR A 188 21.14 9.02 23.81
C THR A 188 20.60 10.29 23.17
N GLY A 189 20.07 11.23 23.96
CA GLY A 189 19.41 12.42 23.46
C GLY A 189 18.02 12.13 22.87
N THR A 190 17.54 13.02 22.01
CA THR A 190 16.32 12.81 21.23
C THR A 190 16.58 11.80 20.11
N HIS A 191 15.82 10.71 20.07
CA HIS A 191 16.10 9.57 19.19
C HIS A 191 14.85 8.81 18.73
N VAL A 192 15.01 8.02 17.67
CA VAL A 192 13.99 7.09 17.14
C VAL A 192 14.65 5.88 16.48
N ALA A 193 14.01 4.71 16.58
CA ALA A 193 14.41 3.53 15.84
C ALA A 193 13.91 3.60 14.39
N LEU A 194 14.76 3.21 13.45
CA LEU A 194 14.40 3.10 12.03
C LEU A 194 13.98 1.67 11.69
N THR A 195 12.85 1.54 11.01
CA THR A 195 12.57 0.39 10.17
C THR A 195 13.36 0.55 8.89
N THR A 196 14.40 -0.27 8.70
CA THR A 196 15.29 -0.20 7.53
C THR A 196 15.04 -1.35 6.57
N TYR A 197 15.24 -1.10 5.29
CA TYR A 197 15.11 -2.08 4.21
C TYR A 197 16.48 -2.32 3.57
N GLU A 198 16.63 -3.41 2.82
CA GLU A 198 17.92 -3.79 2.21
C GLU A 198 18.62 -2.66 1.43
N PRO A 199 17.94 -1.85 0.60
CA PRO A 199 18.58 -0.74 -0.12
C PRO A 199 19.31 0.23 0.81
N PHE A 200 18.75 0.53 1.99
CA PHE A 200 19.40 1.40 2.97
C PHE A 200 20.60 0.74 3.64
N LYS A 201 20.52 -0.56 3.93
CA LYS A 201 21.64 -1.29 4.52
C LYS A 201 22.84 -1.34 3.57
N THR A 202 22.58 -1.61 2.29
CA THR A 202 23.58 -1.59 1.21
C THR A 202 24.19 -0.19 1.07
N TRP A 203 23.35 0.84 0.90
CA TRP A 203 23.78 2.23 0.82
C TRP A 203 24.65 2.64 2.03
N PHE A 204 24.20 2.33 3.25
CA PHE A 204 24.95 2.65 4.46
C PHE A 204 26.30 1.93 4.50
N ALA A 205 26.37 0.68 4.03
CA ALA A 205 27.60 -0.11 3.99
C ALA A 205 28.62 0.46 3.00
N GLU A 206 28.17 0.90 1.82
CA GLU A 206 28.99 1.42 0.72
C GLU A 206 29.56 2.83 0.96
N LEU A 207 28.97 3.59 1.88
CA LEU A 207 29.47 4.93 2.22
C LEU A 207 30.96 4.90 2.65
N PRO A 208 31.79 5.80 2.10
CA PRO A 208 33.23 5.84 2.41
C PRO A 208 33.47 6.28 3.85
N LEU A 209 34.38 5.58 4.53
CA LEU A 209 34.77 5.92 5.89
C LEU A 209 35.61 7.20 5.90
N ARG A 210 35.30 8.07 6.87
CA ARG A 210 36.05 9.29 7.18
C ARG A 210 36.20 10.27 6.00
N GLN A 211 35.30 10.20 5.03
CA GLN A 211 35.21 11.14 3.92
C GLN A 211 33.88 11.89 4.00
N GLY A 212 33.95 13.21 3.75
CA GLY A 212 32.76 14.05 3.67
C GLY A 212 32.05 13.80 2.34
N VAL A 213 30.76 13.45 2.41
CA VAL A 213 29.90 13.27 1.24
C VAL A 213 28.82 14.35 1.27
N PRO A 214 28.70 15.21 0.25
CA PRO A 214 27.62 16.19 0.21
C PRO A 214 26.27 15.48 0.10
N LEU A 215 25.29 15.84 0.94
CA LEU A 215 23.94 15.28 0.91
C LEU A 215 22.99 16.18 0.13
N ASN A 216 23.06 17.48 0.40
CA ASN A 216 22.36 18.54 -0.32
C ASN A 216 23.04 19.90 -0.07
N SER A 217 22.43 21.00 -0.49
CA SER A 217 22.97 22.34 -0.30
C SER A 217 23.12 22.76 1.17
N LYS A 218 22.45 22.07 2.10
CA LYS A 218 22.41 22.38 3.53
C LYS A 218 23.18 21.38 4.40
N TYR A 219 23.23 20.11 4.01
CA TYR A 219 23.81 19.04 4.82
C TYR A 219 24.93 18.30 4.11
N GLY A 220 25.94 17.90 4.89
CA GLY A 220 26.92 16.90 4.54
C GLY A 220 26.74 15.65 5.40
N MET A 221 27.22 14.53 4.87
CA MET A 221 27.32 13.25 5.54
C MET A 221 28.79 12.93 5.83
N TYR A 222 29.03 12.31 6.98
CA TYR A 222 30.36 11.85 7.36
C TYR A 222 30.25 10.53 8.12
N LYS A 223 30.71 9.44 7.50
CA LYS A 223 30.71 8.13 8.15
C LYS A 223 31.94 8.00 9.05
N VAL A 224 31.71 8.06 10.36
CA VAL A 224 32.78 8.08 11.37
C VAL A 224 33.46 6.72 11.47
N ASN A 225 32.65 5.65 11.43
CA ASN A 225 33.06 4.25 11.46
C ASN A 225 31.96 3.38 10.81
N ASP A 226 32.14 2.06 10.79
CA ASP A 226 31.20 1.12 10.18
C ASP A 226 29.80 1.09 10.80
N THR A 227 29.63 1.71 11.97
CA THR A 227 28.38 1.74 12.72
C THR A 227 27.77 3.11 12.85
N THR A 228 28.49 4.19 12.52
CA THR A 228 28.06 5.56 12.84
C THR A 228 28.22 6.48 11.66
N LEU A 229 27.11 7.07 11.24
CA LEU A 229 27.02 8.12 10.23
C LEU A 229 26.56 9.43 10.88
N ALA A 230 27.29 10.51 10.69
CA ALA A 230 26.90 11.85 11.12
C ALA A 230 26.34 12.65 9.93
N ILE A 231 25.32 13.46 10.17
CA ILE A 231 24.68 14.32 9.17
C ILE A 231 24.49 15.70 9.78
N ASN A 232 25.17 16.72 9.25
CA ASN A 232 25.12 18.09 9.73
C ASN A 232 25.60 19.08 8.65
N SER A 233 25.41 20.38 8.88
CA SER A 233 25.83 21.45 7.95
C SER A 233 27.31 21.82 8.06
N GLY A 234 28.03 21.24 9.03
CA GLY A 234 29.45 21.48 9.26
C GLY A 234 29.89 21.05 10.66
N PRO A 235 31.18 21.22 11.01
CA PRO A 235 31.67 20.90 12.35
C PRO A 235 30.87 21.64 13.43
N ASN A 236 30.52 20.92 14.50
CA ASN A 236 29.77 21.43 15.66
C ASN A 236 28.38 22.04 15.38
N THR A 237 27.82 21.90 14.17
CA THR A 237 26.45 22.37 13.89
C THR A 237 25.39 21.36 14.33
N PRO A 238 24.16 21.80 14.63
CA PRO A 238 23.01 20.92 14.81
C PRO A 238 22.84 19.94 13.64
N GLY A 239 22.46 18.71 13.96
CA GLY A 239 22.28 17.63 13.00
C GLY A 239 21.83 16.33 13.67
N ILE A 240 22.01 15.22 12.98
CA ILE A 240 21.68 13.88 13.46
C ILE A 240 22.85 12.91 13.33
N GLN A 241 22.79 11.81 14.07
CA GLN A 241 23.65 10.64 13.92
C GLN A 241 22.78 9.41 13.71
N ILE A 242 23.19 8.55 12.78
CA ILE A 242 22.61 7.24 12.53
C ILE A 242 23.59 6.20 13.09
N GLN A 243 23.12 5.41 14.04
CA GLN A 243 23.89 4.38 14.73
C GLN A 243 23.33 3.00 14.42
N LYS A 244 24.16 2.11 13.86
CA LYS A 244 23.87 0.70 13.68
C LYS A 244 24.17 -0.06 14.96
N ARG A 245 23.19 -0.81 15.47
CA ARG A 245 23.30 -1.70 16.64
C ARG A 245 22.78 -3.08 16.24
N GLY A 246 23.70 -3.98 15.88
CA GLY A 246 23.34 -5.26 15.26
C GLY A 246 22.61 -5.02 13.94
N ASP A 247 21.39 -5.55 13.82
CA ASP A 247 20.51 -5.36 12.65
C ASP A 247 19.61 -4.13 12.74
N THR A 248 19.65 -3.41 13.86
CA THR A 248 18.83 -2.24 14.08
C THR A 248 19.58 -0.95 13.80
N PHE A 249 18.85 0.08 13.36
CA PHE A 249 19.39 1.42 13.19
C PHE A 249 18.63 2.38 14.08
N ILE A 250 19.35 3.22 14.81
CA ILE A 250 18.80 4.27 15.66
C ILE A 250 19.31 5.59 15.14
N VAL A 251 18.41 6.55 14.97
CA VAL A 251 18.77 7.94 14.70
C VAL A 251 18.66 8.72 15.98
N CYS A 252 19.66 9.52 16.29
CA CYS A 252 19.63 10.49 17.38
C CYS A 252 20.04 11.88 16.90
N ASN A 253 19.54 12.91 17.58
CA ASN A 253 20.12 14.23 17.47
C ASN A 253 21.58 14.20 17.93
N ASN A 254 22.42 15.02 17.31
CA ASN A 254 23.74 15.28 17.87
C ASN A 254 23.64 16.23 19.09
N LEU A 255 24.72 16.31 19.88
CA LEU A 255 24.76 17.13 21.08
C LEU A 255 24.43 18.61 20.81
N SER A 256 24.91 19.15 19.69
CA SER A 256 24.61 20.52 19.27
C SER A 256 23.11 20.75 19.03
N ALA A 257 22.41 19.78 18.42
CA ALA A 257 20.97 19.87 18.16
C ALA A 257 20.14 19.74 19.43
N ASP A 258 20.52 18.86 20.35
CA ASP A 258 19.81 18.74 21.63
C ASP A 258 20.02 19.94 22.54
N ASN A 259 21.20 20.56 22.49
CA ASN A 259 21.52 21.73 23.31
C ASN A 259 21.05 23.07 22.72
N ALA A 260 20.77 23.14 21.41
CA ALA A 260 20.38 24.38 20.72
C ALA A 260 19.14 25.06 21.33
N TYR A 261 18.32 24.31 22.08
CA TYR A 261 17.03 24.76 22.59
C TYR A 261 16.90 24.64 24.12
N ASN A 262 18.02 24.53 24.85
CA ASN A 262 17.99 24.40 26.32
C ASN A 262 17.50 25.66 27.05
N ASN A 263 17.59 26.83 26.40
CA ASN A 263 17.15 28.11 26.97
C ASN A 263 15.63 28.36 26.78
N LEU A 264 14.91 27.45 26.10
CA LEU A 264 13.47 27.56 25.88
C LEU A 264 12.69 26.82 26.96
N MET A 265 11.39 27.16 27.07
CA MET A 265 10.47 26.40 27.92
C MET A 265 10.51 24.89 27.59
N PRO A 266 10.39 23.99 28.59
CA PRO A 266 10.60 22.55 28.40
C PRO A 266 9.82 21.93 27.25
N GLU A 267 8.54 22.27 27.09
CA GLU A 267 7.70 21.73 26.01
C GLU A 267 8.08 22.27 24.63
N VAL A 268 8.46 23.55 24.54
CA VAL A 268 8.95 24.16 23.30
C VAL A 268 10.29 23.55 22.90
N SER A 269 11.16 23.30 23.88
CA SER A 269 12.46 22.64 23.69
C SER A 269 12.30 21.19 23.20
N LYS A 270 11.34 20.43 23.74
CA LYS A 270 11.03 19.06 23.27
C LYS A 270 10.54 19.06 21.83
N GLN A 271 9.61 19.96 21.50
CA GLN A 271 9.06 20.06 20.15
C GLN A 271 10.13 20.47 19.13
N ALA A 272 11.01 21.42 19.48
CA ALA A 272 12.10 21.86 18.63
C ALA A 272 13.11 20.72 18.35
N ARG A 273 13.49 19.96 19.39
CA ARG A 273 14.36 18.77 19.24
C ARG A 273 13.76 17.71 18.34
N LYS A 274 12.46 17.43 18.50
CA LYS A 274 11.71 16.51 17.63
C LYS A 274 11.68 17.02 16.18
N SER A 275 11.42 18.30 15.98
CA SER A 275 11.37 18.94 14.65
C SER A 275 12.71 18.86 13.92
N ASN A 276 13.83 19.05 14.62
CA ASN A 276 15.17 18.89 14.04
C ASN A 276 15.38 17.47 13.48
N LEU A 277 15.06 16.45 14.28
CA LEU A 277 15.22 15.05 13.90
C LEU A 277 14.34 14.69 12.69
N ILE A 278 13.07 15.11 12.68
CA ILE A 278 12.13 14.88 11.57
C ILE A 278 12.64 15.56 10.29
N THR A 279 13.05 16.83 10.39
CA THR A 279 13.51 17.62 9.25
C THR A 279 14.76 16.99 8.63
N ALA A 280 15.76 16.63 9.45
CA ALA A 280 16.99 16.00 8.96
C ALA A 280 16.73 14.64 8.31
N LEU A 281 15.81 13.83 8.85
CA LEU A 281 15.41 12.56 8.25
C LEU A 281 14.63 12.73 6.94
N ALA A 282 13.79 13.76 6.84
CA ALA A 282 13.07 14.07 5.60
C ALA A 282 14.03 14.48 4.49
N GLU A 283 15.01 15.32 4.81
CA GLU A 283 16.07 15.76 3.89
C GLU A 283 16.93 14.59 3.42
N LEU A 284 17.36 13.72 4.36
CA LEU A 284 18.07 12.48 4.02
C LEU A 284 17.26 11.61 3.06
N LYS A 285 15.97 11.41 3.36
CA LYS A 285 15.09 10.59 2.53
C LYS A 285 14.97 11.16 1.12
N GLN A 286 14.80 12.49 0.99
CA GLN A 286 14.70 13.14 -0.32
C GLN A 286 16.00 13.04 -1.12
N SER A 287 17.15 13.29 -0.48
CA SER A 287 18.45 13.23 -1.15
C SER A 287 18.78 11.84 -1.68
N ILE A 288 18.64 10.79 -0.86
CA ILE A 288 18.97 9.43 -1.31
C ILE A 288 17.96 8.95 -2.38
N GLN A 289 16.68 9.34 -2.27
CA GLN A 289 15.70 9.04 -3.33
C GLN A 289 16.03 9.72 -4.66
N ALA A 290 16.56 10.94 -4.63
CA ALA A 290 17.01 11.64 -5.83
C ALA A 290 18.24 10.97 -6.47
N GLU A 291 19.18 10.47 -5.67
CA GLU A 291 20.33 9.70 -6.16
C GLU A 291 19.91 8.39 -6.84
N HIS A 292 19.01 7.62 -6.22
CA HIS A 292 18.49 6.40 -6.82
C HIS A 292 17.75 6.65 -8.13
N LYS A 293 16.97 7.74 -8.21
CA LYS A 293 16.27 8.12 -9.44
C LYS A 293 17.26 8.43 -10.58
N LYS A 294 18.33 9.19 -10.30
CA LYS A 294 19.38 9.48 -11.28
C LYS A 294 20.11 8.22 -11.76
N ALA A 295 20.41 7.30 -10.85
CA ALA A 295 21.06 6.02 -11.20
C ALA A 295 20.18 5.17 -12.14
N GLN A 296 18.87 5.13 -11.90
CA GLN A 296 17.92 4.40 -12.76
C GLN A 296 17.72 5.06 -14.12
N GLU A 297 17.68 6.39 -14.19
CA GLU A 297 17.60 7.13 -15.45
C GLU A 297 18.86 6.93 -16.31
N ALA A 298 20.04 6.80 -15.67
CA ALA A 298 21.31 6.51 -16.36
C ALA A 298 21.41 5.06 -16.88
N GLU A 299 20.79 4.08 -16.21
CA GLU A 299 20.72 2.69 -16.70
C GLU A 299 19.77 2.53 -17.91
N LEU A 300 18.84 3.47 -18.11
CA LEU A 300 17.87 3.50 -19.21
C LEU A 300 18.35 4.29 -20.43
N GLU A 301 19.50 4.97 -20.39
CA GLU A 301 20.10 5.55 -21.59
C GLU A 301 20.59 4.43 -22.52
N PRO A 302 20.20 4.42 -23.81
CA PRO A 302 20.66 3.42 -24.74
C PRO A 302 22.19 3.54 -24.87
N LYS A 303 22.90 2.43 -24.62
CA LYS A 303 24.30 2.27 -25.03
C LYS A 303 24.34 2.45 -26.55
N ASN A 304 24.61 3.67 -27.01
CA ASN A 304 24.93 3.93 -28.40
C ASN A 304 26.14 3.07 -28.73
N GLN A 305 25.89 2.09 -29.59
CA GLN A 305 26.86 1.15 -30.10
C GLN A 305 28.04 1.92 -30.68
N GLU A 306 29.23 1.56 -30.22
CA GLU A 306 30.44 1.65 -31.02
C GLU A 306 30.13 1.09 -32.41
N ILE A 307 30.09 1.95 -33.42
CA ILE A 307 30.41 1.50 -34.77
C ILE A 307 31.91 1.76 -34.92
N CYS A 308 32.64 0.66 -34.78
CA CYS A 308 34.04 0.51 -35.16
C CYS A 308 34.33 1.17 -36.51
N SER A 309 35.41 1.94 -36.51
CA SER A 309 36.23 2.22 -37.68
C SER A 309 36.71 0.90 -38.31
N ILE A 310 36.69 0.83 -39.65
CA ILE A 310 37.46 0.02 -40.64
C ILE A 310 36.70 0.29 -41.96
N GLN A 311 37.25 0.75 -43.07
CA GLN A 311 38.59 1.11 -43.54
C GLN A 311 38.41 2.03 -44.77
#